data_AF-A0AAE4PA36-F1
#
_entry.id   AF-A0AAE4PA36-F1
#
_cell.length_a   1.000
_cell.length_b   1.000
_cell.length_c   1.000
_cell.angle_alpha   90.00
_cell.angle_beta   90.00
_cell.angle_gamma   90.00
#
_symmetry.space_group_name_H-M   'P 1'
#
loop_
_entity.id
_entity.type
_entity.pdbx_description
1 polymer ?
#
loop_
_entity_poly.entity_id
_entity_poly.type
_entity_poly.pdbx_seq_one_letter_code
_entity_poly.pdbx_strand_id
1 'polypeptide(L)'
;MKKTIQIVSFGALLAVAACGSTTADFASNKFTFEQKDGALVGAYGTDWTKDEVQNYLVAECSSRALGSYVEQVQPTGTVTFTATCA
;
A
#
# COMPACT_ATOMS: atom_id res chain seq x y z
N MET A 1 7.38 -21.45 48.55
CA MET A 1 6.12 -21.00 47.92
C MET A 1 6.46 -19.83 46.99
N LYS A 2 6.53 -20.07 45.69
CA LYS A 2 6.88 -19.06 44.67
C LYS A 2 5.64 -18.81 43.82
N LYS A 3 5.10 -17.58 43.89
CA LYS A 3 4.00 -17.11 43.04
C LYS A 3 4.56 -16.50 41.75
N THR A 4 3.66 -16.30 40.79
CA THR A 4 3.74 -15.37 39.63
C THR A 4 4.47 -15.97 38.40
N ILE A 5 4.01 -15.88 37.15
CA ILE A 5 3.08 -15.00 36.41
C ILE A 5 2.45 -15.85 35.28
N GLN A 6 1.15 -15.73 35.02
CA GLN A 6 0.53 -16.26 33.80
C GLN A 6 0.66 -15.23 32.68
N ILE A 7 1.35 -15.59 31.61
CA ILE A 7 1.44 -14.79 30.38
C ILE A 7 0.29 -15.25 29.49
N VAL A 8 -0.76 -14.43 29.39
CA VAL A 8 -1.81 -14.57 28.38
C VAL A 8 -1.18 -14.10 27.08
N SER A 9 -0.69 -15.03 26.26
CA SER A 9 -0.20 -14.69 24.93
C SER A 9 -1.38 -14.61 23.98
N PHE A 10 -1.54 -13.40 23.46
CA PHE A 10 -2.50 -12.95 22.47
C PHE A 10 -2.67 -13.95 21.33
N GLY A 11 -3.93 -14.32 21.09
CA GLY A 11 -4.33 -14.80 19.78
C GLY A 11 -4.20 -13.67 18.77
N ALA A 12 -3.36 -13.88 17.77
CA ALA A 12 -3.50 -13.32 16.45
C ALA A 12 -2.46 -13.99 15.56
N LEU A 13 -2.93 -14.70 14.54
CA LEU A 13 -2.52 -14.46 13.16
C LEU A 13 -3.42 -15.35 12.31
N LEU A 14 -4.58 -14.79 11.99
CA LEU A 14 -5.42 -15.24 10.90
C LEU A 14 -4.54 -15.40 9.67
N ALA A 15 -4.62 -16.59 9.10
CA ALA A 15 -4.08 -16.94 7.81
C ALA A 15 -4.50 -15.90 6.78
N VAL A 16 -3.54 -15.13 6.26
CA VAL A 16 -3.72 -14.40 5.00
C VAL A 16 -3.53 -15.43 3.88
N ALA A 17 -4.52 -16.29 3.73
CA ALA A 17 -4.66 -17.12 2.54
C ALA A 17 -5.30 -16.25 1.45
N ALA A 18 -4.60 -16.20 0.31
CA ALA A 18 -5.06 -15.75 -0.99
C ALA A 18 -5.39 -14.25 -1.13
N CYS A 19 -4.49 -13.53 -1.79
CA CYS A 19 -4.93 -12.68 -2.89
C CYS A 19 -3.92 -12.82 -4.02
N GLY A 20 -4.42 -13.09 -5.21
CA GLY A 20 -3.63 -13.49 -6.36
C GLY A 20 -2.44 -12.57 -6.57
N SER A 21 -1.29 -13.17 -6.81
CA SER A 21 -0.11 -12.49 -7.30
C SER A 21 -0.41 -11.96 -8.69
N THR A 22 -1.04 -10.79 -8.80
CA THR A 22 -0.84 -9.95 -9.97
C THR A 22 0.62 -9.51 -9.86
N THR A 23 1.51 -10.20 -10.56
CA THR A 23 2.86 -9.71 -10.80
C THR A 23 2.71 -8.34 -11.45
N ALA A 24 2.87 -7.28 -10.66
CA ALA A 24 2.96 -5.92 -11.15
C ALA A 24 4.12 -5.89 -12.16
N ASP A 25 3.78 -5.77 -13.43
CA ASP A 25 4.74 -5.59 -14.50
C ASP A 25 5.30 -4.17 -14.37
N PHE A 26 6.41 -4.05 -13.64
CA PHE A 26 7.11 -2.79 -13.36
C PHE A 26 7.92 -2.31 -14.59
N ALA A 27 7.31 -2.28 -15.77
CA ALA A 27 7.90 -1.63 -16.93
C ALA A 27 8.15 -0.14 -16.59
N SER A 28 9.41 0.28 -16.72
CA SER A 28 10.05 1.41 -16.02
C SER A 28 9.42 2.81 -16.13
N ASN A 29 8.40 3.00 -16.95
CA ASN A 29 7.77 4.31 -17.21
C ASN A 29 6.25 4.30 -16.98
N LYS A 30 5.71 3.27 -16.31
CA LYS A 30 4.27 3.13 -16.10
C LYS A 30 3.89 3.45 -14.67
N PHE A 31 2.85 4.28 -14.53
CA PHE A 31 2.08 4.39 -13.29
C PHE A 31 1.08 3.24 -13.25
N THR A 32 1.14 2.43 -12.21
CA THR A 32 0.23 1.31 -11.99
C THR A 32 -0.20 1.26 -10.54
N PHE A 33 -1.46 0.91 -10.29
CA PHE A 33 -1.95 0.68 -8.95
C PHE A 33 -3.12 -0.29 -8.96
N GLU A 34 -3.34 -0.92 -7.82
CA GLU A 34 -4.49 -1.76 -7.53
C GLU A 34 -5.21 -1.19 -6.32
N GLN A 35 -6.54 -1.21 -6.36
CA GLN A 35 -7.38 -0.87 -5.22
C GLN A 35 -7.91 -2.16 -4.59
N LYS A 36 -7.73 -2.28 -3.27
CA LYS A 36 -8.26 -3.40 -2.50
C LYS A 36 -8.71 -2.92 -1.12
N ASP A 37 -9.97 -3.15 -0.79
CA ASP A 37 -10.56 -2.84 0.53
C ASP A 37 -10.34 -1.38 0.99
N GLY A 38 -10.35 -0.42 0.05
CA GLY A 38 -10.11 1.00 0.31
C GLY A 38 -8.63 1.40 0.44
N ALA A 39 -7.71 0.44 0.35
CA ALA A 39 -6.28 0.68 0.18
C ALA A 39 -5.92 0.72 -1.32
N LEU A 40 -4.98 1.60 -1.66
CA LEU A 40 -4.41 1.78 -2.99
C LEU A 40 -2.93 1.43 -2.89
N VAL A 41 -2.48 0.43 -3.63
CA VAL A 41 -1.06 0.02 -3.64
C VAL A 41 -0.58 0.05 -5.07
N GLY A 42 0.56 0.67 -5.32
CA GLY A 42 1.04 0.85 -6.69
C GLY A 42 2.51 1.25 -6.78
N ALA A 43 2.91 1.57 -8.00
CA ALA A 43 4.23 2.09 -8.30
C ALA A 43 4.21 3.07 -9.48
N TYR A 44 5.19 3.96 -9.52
CA TYR A 44 5.40 4.89 -10.63
C TYR A 44 6.88 5.05 -10.96
N GLY A 45 7.18 5.32 -12.23
CA GLY A 45 8.51 5.65 -12.73
C GLY A 45 8.85 7.12 -12.61
N THR A 46 10.06 7.51 -12.99
CA THR A 46 10.59 8.88 -12.86
C THR A 46 9.86 9.95 -13.67
N ASP A 47 9.03 9.54 -14.63
CA ASP A 47 8.22 10.44 -15.46
C ASP A 47 7.00 10.99 -14.71
N TRP A 48 6.72 10.48 -13.52
CA TRP A 48 5.60 10.90 -12.69
C TRP A 48 6.10 11.61 -11.44
N THR A 49 5.46 12.72 -11.11
CA THR A 49 5.65 13.40 -9.82
C THR A 49 4.69 12.86 -8.77
N LYS A 50 5.09 12.99 -7.50
CA LYS A 50 4.23 12.67 -6.36
C LYS A 50 2.86 13.35 -6.44
N ASP A 51 2.83 14.64 -6.80
CA ASP A 51 1.61 15.43 -6.84
C ASP A 51 0.66 14.94 -7.95
N GLU A 52 1.18 14.56 -9.11
CA GLU A 52 0.38 13.94 -10.19
C GLU A 52 -0.22 12.61 -9.74
N VAL A 53 0.57 11.78 -9.08
CA VAL A 53 0.12 10.49 -8.53
C VAL A 53 -0.97 10.71 -7.48
N GLN A 54 -0.77 11.60 -6.52
CA GLN A 54 -1.76 11.87 -5.48
C GLN A 54 -3.06 12.44 -6.06
N ASN A 55 -2.97 13.38 -7.01
CA ASN A 55 -4.15 13.93 -7.68
C ASN A 55 -4.95 12.84 -8.41
N TYR A 56 -4.25 11.91 -9.08
CA TYR A 56 -4.89 10.78 -9.73
C TYR A 56 -5.59 9.87 -8.71
N LEU A 57 -4.91 9.51 -7.61
CA LEU A 57 -5.49 8.65 -6.57
C LEU A 57 -6.69 9.29 -5.86
N VAL A 58 -6.70 10.62 -5.69
CA VAL A 58 -7.87 11.34 -5.14
C VAL A 58 -9.10 11.21 -6.06
N ALA A 59 -8.90 11.26 -7.38
CA ALA A 59 -9.98 11.05 -8.34
C ALA A 59 -10.56 9.63 -8.22
N GLU A 60 -9.71 8.63 -8.00
CA GLU A 60 -10.09 7.22 -7.80
C GLU A 60 -10.83 7.00 -6.46
N CYS A 61 -10.57 7.84 -5.46
CA CYS A 61 -11.32 7.84 -4.20
C CYS A 61 -12.75 8.42 -4.31
N SER A 62 -13.30 8.57 -5.52
CA SER A 62 -14.69 9.00 -5.76
C SER A 62 -15.03 10.32 -5.06
N SER A 63 -14.17 11.33 -5.17
CA SER A 63 -14.29 12.66 -4.53
C SER A 63 -14.07 12.67 -3.01
N ARG A 64 -13.60 11.57 -2.42
CA ARG A 64 -13.09 11.59 -1.04
C ARG A 64 -11.63 11.98 -1.01
N ALA A 65 -11.18 12.54 0.11
CA ALA A 65 -9.79 12.87 0.31
C ALA A 65 -8.94 11.58 0.36
N LEU A 66 -7.67 11.70 -0.03
CA LEU A 66 -6.68 10.67 0.25
C LEU A 66 -6.36 10.73 1.76
N GLY A 67 -6.59 9.64 2.48
CA GLY A 67 -6.40 9.56 3.92
C GLY A 67 -4.93 9.41 4.32
N SER A 68 -4.28 8.36 3.81
CA SER A 68 -2.84 8.13 4.02
C SER A 68 -2.14 8.02 2.68
N TYR A 69 -0.87 8.42 2.62
CA TYR A 69 0.00 8.21 1.47
C TYR A 69 1.44 8.04 1.96
N VAL A 70 2.02 6.88 1.67
CA VAL A 70 3.39 6.52 2.01
C VAL A 70 4.06 6.03 0.74
N GLU A 71 5.25 6.54 0.45
CA GLU A 71 6.03 6.14 -0.71
C GLU A 71 7.44 5.68 -0.31
N GLN A 72 8.01 4.79 -1.11
CA GLN A 72 9.36 4.27 -0.95
C GLN A 72 10.04 4.27 -2.32
N VAL A 73 11.15 5.00 -2.42
CA VAL A 73 11.99 5.01 -3.61
C VAL A 73 12.82 3.73 -3.62
N GLN A 74 12.74 2.98 -4.73
CA GLN A 74 13.53 1.77 -4.92
C GLN A 74 14.88 2.10 -5.56
N PRO A 75 15.93 1.29 -5.34
CA PRO A 75 17.24 1.48 -5.96
C PRO A 75 17.22 1.49 -7.49
N THR A 76 16.17 0.95 -8.09
CA THR A 76 15.93 0.92 -9.54
C THR A 76 15.39 2.23 -10.10
N GLY A 77 15.11 3.24 -9.28
CA GLY A 77 14.52 4.51 -9.67
C GLY A 77 12.98 4.52 -9.72
N THR A 78 12.34 3.37 -9.49
CA THR A 78 10.88 3.26 -9.33
C THR A 78 10.46 3.68 -7.93
N VAL A 79 9.32 4.34 -7.79
CA VAL A 79 8.72 4.65 -6.50
C VAL A 79 7.51 3.75 -6.27
N THR A 80 7.52 2.95 -5.20
CA THR A 80 6.34 2.20 -4.76
C THR A 80 5.57 3.02 -3.74
N PHE A 81 4.24 2.94 -3.74
CA PHE A 81 3.42 3.66 -2.78
C PHE A 81 2.29 2.80 -2.21
N THR A 82 1.81 3.22 -1.04
CA THR A 82 0.58 2.74 -0.40
C THR A 82 -0.22 3.95 0.05
N ALA A 83 -1.50 3.96 -0.25
CA ALA A 83 -2.42 5.01 0.13
C ALA A 83 -3.76 4.43 0.58
N THR A 84 -4.59 5.23 1.24
CA THR A 84 -5.96 4.86 1.59
C THR A 84 -6.92 5.97 1.22
N CYS A 85 -8.10 5.63 0.72
CA CYS A 85 -9.18 6.61 0.62
C CYS A 85 -9.73 6.92 2.02
N ALA A 86 -10.01 8.18 2.32
CA ALA A 86 -10.63 8.63 3.58
C ALA A 86 -12.16 8.51 3.55
#